data_AF-A0A377XC10-F1
#
_entry.id   AF-A0A377XC10-F1
#
_cell.length_a   1.000
_cell.length_b   1.000
_cell.length_c   1.000
_cell.angle_alpha   90.00
_cell.angle_beta   90.00
_cell.angle_gamma   90.00
#
_symmetry.space_group_name_H-M   'P 1'
#
loop_
_entity.id
_entity.type
_entity.pdbx_description
1 polymer ?
#
loop_
_entity_poly.entity_id
_entity_poly.type
_entity_poly.pdbx_seq_one_letter_code
_entity_poly.pdbx_strand_id
1 'polypeptide(L)'
;MVQKYNQPAIDEKGRKFSYSKAQWADFFGMYKKLIDSHVMPDTRYYASFGKSNMYEMKPWIQGEWGGTYMWNSTINKYSDNLKPPAKLVLGNTRCCRAPPMPGLFFKPAQMLSIGKSTKNPQAAAKVINFLLNSKEGVDILGTGARRAAE
;
A
#
# COMPACT_ATOMS: atom_id res chain seq x y z
N MET A 1 0.93 13.96 -9.31
CA MET A 1 1.95 14.94 -8.88
C MET A 1 3.36 14.55 -9.29
N VAL A 2 3.95 13.51 -8.68
CA VAL A 2 5.34 13.08 -8.97
C VAL A 2 5.55 12.79 -10.46
N GLN A 3 4.66 12.03 -11.11
CA GLN A 3 4.78 11.71 -12.54
C GLN A 3 4.71 12.96 -13.46
N LYS A 4 3.92 13.97 -13.08
CA LYS A 4 3.65 15.17 -13.91
C LYS A 4 4.70 16.26 -13.70
N TYR A 5 5.11 16.49 -12.45
CA TYR A 5 5.96 17.61 -12.05
C TYR A 5 7.38 17.20 -11.66
N ASN A 6 7.68 15.90 -11.57
CA ASN A 6 8.96 15.37 -11.08
C ASN A 6 9.43 16.04 -9.77
N GLN A 7 8.50 16.17 -8.83
CA GLN A 7 8.67 16.94 -7.61
C GLN A 7 8.26 16.10 -6.39
N PRO A 8 9.10 16.00 -5.34
CA PRO A 8 8.75 15.29 -4.11
C PRO A 8 7.62 16.03 -3.38
N ALA A 9 6.74 15.34 -2.66
CA ALA A 9 5.63 16.00 -1.96
C ALA A 9 6.11 16.89 -0.78
N ILE A 10 7.18 16.48 -0.11
CA ILE A 10 7.71 17.11 1.11
C ILE A 10 9.07 17.72 0.80
N ASP A 11 9.27 18.96 1.26
CA ASP A 11 10.58 19.59 1.41
C ASP A 11 11.05 19.35 2.85
N GLU A 12 11.95 18.38 3.01
CA GLU A 12 12.44 17.97 4.34
C GLU A 12 13.27 19.06 5.02
N LYS A 13 14.08 19.80 4.25
CA LYS A 13 14.93 20.88 4.79
C LYS A 13 14.08 22.06 5.24
N GLY A 14 13.11 22.45 4.41
CA GLY A 14 12.16 23.52 4.73
C GLY A 14 11.02 23.12 5.66
N ARG A 15 10.91 21.82 6.00
CA ARG A 15 9.87 21.23 6.85
C ARG A 15 8.45 21.62 6.42
N LYS A 16 8.21 21.62 5.11
CA LYS A 16 6.94 22.04 4.48
C LYS A 16 6.60 21.17 3.29
N PHE A 17 5.38 21.32 2.77
CA PHE A 17 5.06 20.78 1.45
C PHE A 17 5.79 21.56 0.37
N SER A 18 6.29 20.85 -0.64
CA SER A 18 6.98 21.48 -1.77
C SER A 18 6.01 22.11 -2.78
N TYR A 19 4.75 21.65 -2.80
CA TYR A 19 3.78 22.02 -3.81
C TYR A 19 3.34 23.48 -3.71
N SER A 20 3.26 24.15 -4.85
CA SER A 20 2.65 25.48 -4.98
C SER A 20 1.12 25.42 -4.81
N LYS A 21 0.48 26.58 -4.64
CA LYS A 21 -0.99 26.70 -4.57
C LYS A 21 -1.69 26.10 -5.79
N ALA A 22 -1.15 26.34 -6.99
CA ALA A 22 -1.70 25.79 -8.24
C ALA A 22 -1.58 24.26 -8.30
N GLN A 23 -0.46 23.71 -7.81
CA GLN A 23 -0.25 22.26 -7.72
C GLN A 23 -1.18 21.60 -6.70
N TRP A 24 -1.50 22.28 -5.59
CA TRP A 24 -2.53 21.82 -4.66
C TRP A 24 -3.93 21.81 -5.28
N ALA A 25 -4.28 22.86 -6.03
CA ALA A 25 -5.54 22.90 -6.76
C ALA A 25 -5.64 21.76 -7.78
N ASP A 26 -4.57 21.45 -8.52
CA ASP A 26 -4.50 20.30 -9.44
C ASP A 26 -4.66 18.96 -8.69
N PHE A 27 -4.01 18.82 -7.53
CA PHE A 27 -4.11 17.61 -6.70
C PHE A 27 -5.54 17.34 -6.22
N PHE A 28 -6.20 18.33 -5.61
CA PHE A 28 -7.59 18.17 -5.17
C PHE A 28 -8.57 18.12 -6.34
N GLY A 29 -8.27 18.79 -7.46
CA GLY A 29 -9.03 18.69 -8.70
C GLY A 29 -9.04 17.27 -9.27
N MET A 30 -7.90 16.56 -9.20
CA MET A 30 -7.83 15.15 -9.57
C MET A 30 -8.71 14.28 -8.67
N TYR A 31 -8.68 14.48 -7.35
CA TYR A 31 -9.56 13.75 -6.42
C TYR A 31 -11.04 13.96 -6.74
N LYS A 32 -11.46 15.24 -6.92
CA LYS A 32 -12.83 15.57 -7.31
C LYS A 32 -13.22 14.90 -8.62
N LYS A 33 -12.35 14.94 -9.64
CA LYS A 33 -12.60 14.29 -10.94
C LYS A 33 -12.84 12.78 -10.80
N LEU A 34 -12.07 12.09 -9.94
CA LEU A 34 -12.24 10.64 -9.73
C LEU A 34 -13.61 10.32 -9.11
N ILE A 35 -14.07 11.13 -8.15
CA ILE A 35 -15.39 10.99 -7.55
C ILE A 35 -16.50 11.31 -8.56
N ASP A 36 -16.44 12.48 -9.21
CA ASP A 36 -17.45 12.92 -10.18
C ASP A 36 -17.57 11.92 -11.36
N SER A 37 -16.49 11.20 -11.67
CA SER A 37 -16.45 10.17 -12.72
C SER A 37 -16.74 8.76 -12.20
N HIS A 38 -17.21 8.59 -10.96
CA HIS A 38 -17.52 7.31 -10.33
C HIS A 38 -16.37 6.28 -10.33
N VAL A 39 -15.10 6.73 -10.34
CA VAL A 39 -13.94 5.83 -10.31
C VAL A 39 -13.74 5.19 -8.93
N MET A 40 -14.11 5.91 -7.88
CA MET A 40 -14.06 5.45 -6.49
C MET A 40 -15.19 6.11 -5.69
N PRO A 41 -15.67 5.47 -4.61
CA PRO A 41 -16.67 6.07 -3.73
C PRO A 41 -16.15 7.36 -3.08
N ASP A 42 -17.06 8.31 -2.85
CA ASP A 42 -16.78 9.46 -2.00
C ASP A 42 -16.69 9.06 -0.52
N THR A 43 -16.17 9.97 0.31
CA THR A 43 -15.99 9.71 1.75
C THR A 43 -17.30 9.58 2.51
N ARG A 44 -18.40 10.18 2.03
CA ARG A 44 -19.71 10.11 2.69
C ARG A 44 -20.34 8.74 2.50
N TYR A 45 -20.31 8.21 1.27
CA TYR A 45 -20.71 6.84 0.97
C TYR A 45 -19.81 5.85 1.69
N TYR A 46 -18.48 6.04 1.67
CA TYR A 46 -17.58 5.17 2.41
C TYR A 46 -17.89 5.14 3.92
N ALA A 47 -18.20 6.30 4.51
CA ALA A 47 -18.55 6.41 5.92
C ALA A 47 -19.90 5.75 6.27
N SER A 48 -20.81 5.53 5.31
CA SER A 48 -22.11 4.88 5.60
C SER A 48 -21.97 3.41 5.98
N PHE A 49 -20.81 2.79 5.75
CA PHE A 49 -20.50 1.42 6.18
C PHE A 49 -19.96 1.33 7.62
N GLY A 50 -19.83 2.47 8.31
CA GLY A 50 -19.31 2.53 9.67
C GLY A 50 -17.82 2.20 9.76
N LYS A 51 -17.38 1.80 10.95
CA LYS A 51 -15.98 1.47 11.23
C LYS A 51 -15.72 -0.01 10.97
N SER A 52 -15.22 -0.32 9.77
CA SER A 52 -14.75 -1.66 9.40
C SER A 52 -13.48 -1.54 8.56
N ASN A 53 -12.69 -2.61 8.46
CA ASN A 53 -11.61 -2.64 7.47
C ASN A 53 -12.22 -2.75 6.07
N MET A 54 -11.63 -2.04 5.10
CA MET A 54 -12.13 -2.05 3.71
C MET A 54 -12.34 -3.47 3.15
N TYR A 55 -11.42 -4.40 3.44
CA TYR A 55 -11.46 -5.77 2.96
C TYR A 55 -12.55 -6.64 3.62
N GLU A 56 -13.18 -6.17 4.70
CA GLU A 56 -14.31 -6.83 5.39
C GLU A 56 -15.67 -6.23 4.98
N MET A 57 -15.68 -5.17 4.17
CA MET A 57 -16.92 -4.51 3.76
C MET A 57 -17.63 -5.32 2.67
N LYS A 58 -18.97 -5.40 2.77
CA LYS A 58 -19.80 -6.15 1.80
C LYS A 58 -19.54 -5.76 0.33
N PRO A 59 -19.44 -4.47 -0.06
CA PRO A 59 -19.16 -4.10 -1.44
C PRO A 59 -17.82 -4.62 -1.98
N TRP A 60 -16.81 -4.76 -1.11
CA TRP A 60 -15.55 -5.40 -1.49
C TRP A 60 -15.73 -6.91 -1.69
N ILE A 61 -16.27 -7.59 -0.68
CA ILE A 61 -16.49 -9.04 -0.68
C ILE A 61 -17.31 -9.50 -1.89
N GLN A 62 -18.30 -8.69 -2.28
CA GLN A 62 -19.22 -8.96 -3.39
C GLN A 62 -18.69 -8.48 -4.76
N GLY A 63 -17.53 -7.85 -4.81
CA GLY A 63 -16.92 -7.38 -6.06
C GLY A 63 -17.53 -6.11 -6.65
N GLU A 64 -18.36 -5.38 -5.89
CA GLU A 64 -18.91 -4.08 -6.30
C GLU A 64 -17.80 -3.01 -6.37
N TRP A 65 -16.78 -3.13 -5.51
CA TRP A 65 -15.55 -2.34 -5.60
C TRP A 65 -14.49 -3.12 -6.39
N GLY A 66 -14.41 -2.85 -7.69
CA GLY A 66 -13.63 -3.66 -8.65
C GLY A 66 -12.10 -3.59 -8.55
N GLY A 67 -11.53 -2.96 -7.52
CA GLY A 67 -10.07 -2.90 -7.36
C GLY A 67 -9.60 -2.09 -6.16
N THR A 68 -8.31 -2.19 -5.87
CA THR A 68 -7.65 -1.48 -4.76
C THR A 68 -6.23 -1.05 -5.17
N TYR A 69 -5.82 0.14 -4.73
CA TYR A 69 -4.42 0.58 -4.82
C TYR A 69 -3.72 0.23 -3.51
N MET A 70 -3.02 -0.91 -3.48
CA MET A 70 -2.59 -1.54 -2.24
C MET A 70 -1.15 -2.07 -2.28
N TRP A 71 -0.56 -2.18 -1.09
CA TRP A 71 0.74 -2.81 -0.88
C TRP A 71 0.69 -4.30 -1.22
N ASN A 72 1.62 -4.75 -2.07
CA ASN A 72 1.78 -6.16 -2.40
C ASN A 72 2.07 -7.03 -1.17
N SER A 73 2.77 -6.49 -0.17
CA SER A 73 3.09 -7.19 1.09
C SER A 73 1.87 -7.59 1.92
N THR A 74 0.70 -7.01 1.66
CA THR A 74 -0.53 -7.28 2.41
C THR A 74 -1.71 -7.62 1.50
N ILE A 75 -1.47 -7.98 0.24
CA ILE A 75 -2.54 -8.18 -0.75
C ILE A 75 -3.46 -9.35 -0.39
N ASN A 76 -2.93 -10.39 0.27
CA ASN A 76 -3.70 -11.56 0.66
C ASN A 76 -4.89 -11.20 1.57
N LYS A 77 -4.72 -10.22 2.47
CA LYS A 77 -5.82 -9.71 3.33
C LYS A 77 -7.03 -9.22 2.53
N TYR A 78 -6.80 -8.75 1.30
CA TYR A 78 -7.84 -8.28 0.39
C TYR A 78 -8.39 -9.42 -0.46
N SER A 79 -7.54 -10.28 -1.02
CA SER A 79 -7.99 -11.41 -1.86
C SER A 79 -8.74 -12.48 -1.09
N ASP A 80 -8.35 -12.77 0.15
CA ASP A 80 -8.88 -13.89 0.95
C ASP A 80 -10.38 -13.71 1.28
N ASN A 81 -10.85 -12.47 1.28
CA ASN A 81 -12.25 -12.14 1.57
C ASN A 81 -13.14 -12.04 0.33
N LEU A 82 -12.60 -12.21 -0.89
CA LEU A 82 -13.42 -12.18 -2.09
C LEU A 82 -14.30 -13.43 -2.19
N LYS A 83 -15.56 -13.25 -2.57
CA LYS A 83 -16.46 -14.38 -2.80
C LYS A 83 -16.02 -15.17 -4.05
N PRO A 84 -15.79 -16.49 -3.96
CA PRO A 84 -15.50 -17.30 -5.15
C PRO A 84 -16.60 -17.15 -6.22
N PRO A 85 -16.25 -17.15 -7.52
CA PRO A 85 -14.92 -17.39 -8.10
C PRO A 85 -14.05 -16.13 -8.28
N ALA A 86 -14.41 -15.00 -7.67
CA ALA A 86 -13.68 -13.74 -7.86
C ALA A 86 -12.22 -13.84 -7.37
N LYS A 87 -11.31 -13.16 -8.07
CA LYS A 87 -9.88 -13.09 -7.76
C LYS A 87 -9.34 -11.70 -8.01
N LEU A 88 -8.30 -11.30 -7.26
CA LEU A 88 -7.49 -10.14 -7.61
C LEU A 88 -6.44 -10.50 -8.65
N VAL A 89 -6.27 -9.59 -9.61
CA VAL A 89 -5.25 -9.68 -10.65
C VAL A 89 -4.41 -8.41 -10.63
N LEU A 90 -3.14 -8.53 -11.01
CA LEU A 90 -2.24 -7.38 -11.08
C LEU A 90 -2.67 -6.43 -12.21
N GLY A 91 -2.93 -5.16 -11.87
CA GLY A 91 -3.27 -4.12 -12.84
C GLY A 91 -2.03 -3.51 -13.52
N ASN A 92 -2.22 -2.94 -14.71
CA ASN A 92 -1.16 -2.22 -15.42
C ASN A 92 -0.88 -0.85 -14.77
N THR A 93 0.39 -0.53 -14.54
CA THR A 93 0.83 0.77 -14.02
C THR A 93 0.82 1.80 -15.15
N ARG A 94 -0.21 2.65 -15.18
CA ARG A 94 -0.28 3.76 -16.14
C ARG A 94 0.80 4.81 -15.81
N CYS A 95 1.75 5.01 -16.72
CA CYS A 95 2.72 6.10 -16.67
C CYS A 95 2.27 7.24 -17.59
N CYS A 96 2.32 8.48 -17.08
CA CYS A 96 1.86 9.66 -17.84
C CYS A 96 2.88 10.25 -18.83
N ARG A 97 4.16 9.83 -18.85
CA ARG A 97 5.21 10.40 -19.72
C ARG A 97 6.34 9.41 -20.04
N ALA A 98 7.12 9.74 -21.08
CA ALA A 98 8.45 9.17 -21.36
C ALA A 98 9.56 10.16 -20.91
N PRO A 99 10.65 9.71 -20.26
CA PRO A 99 10.84 8.34 -19.77
C PRO A 99 9.83 8.02 -18.65
N PRO A 100 9.38 6.76 -18.54
CA PRO A 100 8.42 6.35 -17.53
C PRO A 100 8.96 6.62 -16.12
N MET A 101 8.31 7.51 -15.38
CA MET A 101 8.50 7.65 -13.95
C MET A 101 7.17 7.36 -13.27
N PRO A 102 6.98 6.15 -12.71
CA PRO A 102 5.68 5.74 -12.21
C PRO A 102 5.30 6.44 -10.90
N GLY A 103 6.23 7.18 -10.27
CA GLY A 103 5.97 7.92 -9.03
C GLY A 103 5.48 7.01 -7.90
N LEU A 104 5.96 5.75 -7.88
CA LEU A 104 5.54 4.75 -6.91
C LEU A 104 5.99 5.15 -5.52
N PHE A 105 5.11 4.97 -4.55
CA PHE A 105 5.53 5.00 -3.16
C PHE A 105 6.20 3.66 -2.85
N PHE A 106 7.53 3.60 -2.95
CA PHE A 106 8.32 2.41 -2.62
C PHE A 106 8.99 2.59 -1.26
N LYS A 107 8.82 1.60 -0.37
CA LYS A 107 9.38 1.62 0.99
C LYS A 107 9.58 0.18 1.51
N PRO A 108 10.45 -0.03 2.50
CA PRO A 108 10.43 -1.26 3.30
C PRO A 108 9.01 -1.52 3.84
N ALA A 109 8.50 -2.73 3.66
CA ALA A 109 7.13 -3.07 4.06
C ALA A 109 6.95 -2.96 5.58
N GLN A 110 7.86 -3.60 6.32
CA GLN A 110 7.93 -3.62 7.78
C GLN A 110 9.37 -3.92 8.22
N MET A 111 9.70 -3.60 9.48
CA MET A 111 11.00 -3.87 10.09
C MET A 111 10.81 -4.53 11.45
N LEU A 112 11.68 -5.49 11.78
CA LEU A 112 11.85 -5.96 13.15
C LEU A 112 12.94 -5.11 13.81
N SER A 113 12.65 -4.53 14.97
CA SER A 113 13.57 -3.64 15.69
C SER A 113 13.80 -4.12 17.11
N ILE A 114 15.02 -3.92 17.61
CA ILE A 114 15.39 -4.26 18.99
C ILE A 114 15.14 -3.03 19.88
N GLY A 115 14.35 -3.19 20.94
CA GLY A 115 14.07 -2.12 21.88
C GLY A 115 15.35 -1.61 22.56
N LYS A 116 15.55 -0.29 22.58
CA LYS A 116 16.76 0.35 23.12
C LYS A 116 17.10 -0.05 24.55
N SER A 117 16.10 -0.33 25.39
CA SER A 117 16.24 -0.68 26.80
C SER A 117 16.14 -2.19 27.09
N THR A 118 16.20 -3.05 26.06
CA THR A 118 16.13 -4.50 26.30
C THR A 118 17.29 -4.96 27.18
N LYS A 119 16.99 -5.82 28.16
CA LYS A 119 18.02 -6.45 28.99
C LYS A 119 18.74 -7.60 28.28
N ASN A 120 18.22 -8.04 27.12
CA ASN A 120 18.71 -9.21 26.39
C ASN A 120 18.92 -8.91 24.89
N PRO A 121 19.77 -7.94 24.51
CA PRO A 121 19.92 -7.52 23.10
C PRO A 121 20.44 -8.64 22.20
N GLN A 122 21.35 -9.47 22.71
CA GLN A 122 21.91 -10.61 21.97
C GLN A 122 20.85 -11.70 21.70
N ALA A 123 20.02 -12.03 22.70
CA ALA A 123 18.95 -13.00 22.52
C ALA A 123 17.89 -12.47 21.53
N ALA A 124 17.50 -11.20 21.64
CA ALA A 124 16.59 -10.56 20.69
C ALA A 124 17.13 -10.60 19.25
N ALA A 125 18.42 -10.30 19.06
CA ALA A 125 19.08 -10.39 17.76
C ALA A 125 19.07 -11.83 17.21
N LYS A 126 19.31 -12.84 18.05
CA LYS A 126 19.24 -14.25 17.67
C LYS A 126 17.84 -14.64 17.18
N VAL A 127 16.78 -14.16 17.83
CA VAL A 127 15.40 -14.38 17.39
C VAL A 127 15.14 -13.75 16.03
N ILE A 128 15.52 -12.48 15.83
CA ILE A 128 15.37 -11.80 14.53
C ILE A 128 16.14 -12.55 13.44
N ASN A 129 17.38 -12.95 13.72
CA ASN A 129 18.18 -13.72 12.77
C ASN A 129 17.56 -15.09 12.47
N PHE A 130 17.02 -15.78 13.47
CA PHE A 130 16.32 -17.04 13.26
C PHE A 130 15.12 -16.84 12.32
N LEU A 131 14.25 -15.87 12.63
CA LEU A 131 13.04 -15.62 11.84
C LEU A 131 13.34 -15.25 10.38
N LEU A 132 14.38 -14.45 10.15
CA LEU A 132 14.64 -13.90 8.82
C LEU A 132 15.66 -14.69 7.99
N ASN A 133 16.58 -15.43 8.62
CA ASN A 133 17.73 -16.05 7.95
C ASN A 133 17.88 -17.55 8.20
N SER A 134 17.21 -18.14 9.21
CA SER A 134 17.25 -19.60 9.37
C SER A 134 16.31 -20.26 8.37
N LYS A 135 16.66 -21.48 7.93
CA LYS A 135 15.79 -22.26 7.05
C LYS A 135 14.40 -22.45 7.66
N GLU A 136 14.35 -22.84 8.93
CA GLU A 136 13.12 -23.10 9.66
C GLU A 136 12.27 -21.83 9.80
N GLY A 137 12.88 -20.69 10.17
CA GLY A 137 12.18 -19.42 10.33
C GLY A 137 11.58 -18.90 9.03
N VAL A 138 12.34 -18.99 7.94
CA VAL A 138 11.89 -18.60 6.58
C VAL A 138 10.75 -19.50 6.09
N ASP A 139 10.82 -20.80 6.36
CA ASP A 139 9.77 -21.76 6.02
C ASP A 139 8.48 -21.47 6.82
N ILE A 140 8.59 -21.19 8.13
CA ILE A 140 7.45 -20.83 9.01
C ILE A 140 6.78 -19.53 8.56
N LEU A 141 7.55 -18.49 8.29
CA LEU A 141 7.00 -17.20 7.89
C LEU A 141 6.51 -17.18 6.43
N GLY A 142 6.87 -18.20 5.65
CA GLY A 142 6.57 -18.24 4.22
C GLY A 142 7.22 -17.08 3.46
N THR A 143 8.34 -16.54 3.96
CA THR A 143 9.08 -15.41 3.38
C THR A 143 10.13 -15.87 2.35
N GLY A 144 10.27 -17.18 2.15
CA GLY A 144 11.12 -17.74 1.09
C GLY A 144 10.55 -17.49 -0.30
N ALA A 145 11.44 -17.45 -1.30
CA ALA A 145 11.13 -17.13 -2.71
C ALA A 145 10.05 -18.01 -3.38
N ARG A 146 9.56 -19.08 -2.73
CA ARG A 146 8.54 -19.99 -3.25
C ARG A 146 7.17 -19.35 -3.50
N ARG A 147 6.79 -18.30 -2.76
CA ARG A 147 5.48 -17.65 -2.93
C ARG A 147 5.43 -16.57 -4.02
N ALA A 148 6.55 -16.23 -4.64
CA ALA A 148 6.56 -15.22 -5.71
C ALA A 148 6.23 -15.80 -7.11
N ALA A 149 5.97 -17.12 -7.22
CA ALA A 149 5.85 -17.84 -8.48
C ALA A 149 4.54 -18.66 -8.65
N GLU A 150 3.54 -18.44 -7.79
CA GLU A 150 2.17 -18.98 -7.93
C GLU A 150 1.17 -17.82 -8.03
#